data_AF-A0A7J9GTE3-F1
#
_entry.id   AF-A0A7J9GTE3-F1
#
_cell.length_a   1.000
_cell.length_b   1.000
_cell.length_c   1.000
_cell.angle_alpha   90.00
_cell.angle_beta   90.00
_cell.angle_gamma   90.00
#
_symmetry.space_group_name_H-M   'P 1'
#
loop_
_entity.id
_entity.type
_entity.pdbx_description
1 polymer ?
#
loop_
_entity_poly.entity_id
_entity_poly.type
_entity_poly.pdbx_seq_one_letter_code
_entity_poly.pdbx_strand_id
1 'polypeptide(L)'
;MHAMWKPQKFKCIYLLATLYVFTLTIPSASAVYWAFGDQLLNHSNAFSLLPKTGFRDAAVILMLIHQFITFGFACTPLYFVWEKVIGMHDTRSICLRALARLPVVIPIWFLAIIFPFFGPINSAVGALLVSFTVYIIPALAHMLTYRTASARQNAAEKPPFFLPSWTAMYAINAVVVMWVLVVGFGFGGWASMTNFVRQIDTFGLFAKCYQCKPPTPAAAQHH
;
A
#
# COMPACT_ATOMS: atom_id res chain seq x y z
N MET A 1 9.60 22.31 -5.86
CA MET A 1 8.20 22.13 -5.44
C MET A 1 8.00 22.74 -4.06
N HIS A 2 7.20 23.79 -3.94
CA HIS A 2 6.72 24.31 -2.65
C HIS A 2 5.49 23.52 -2.21
N ALA A 3 5.65 22.24 -1.86
CA ALA A 3 4.53 21.39 -1.40
C ALA A 3 3.89 21.93 -0.10
N MET A 4 4.61 22.80 0.62
CA MET A 4 4.10 23.48 1.81
C MET A 4 4.62 24.92 1.87
N TRP A 5 3.71 25.87 2.15
CA TRP A 5 4.02 27.30 2.22
C TRP A 5 5.04 27.66 3.32
N LYS A 6 5.02 26.93 4.46
CA LYS A 6 5.98 27.11 5.58
C LYS A 6 6.64 25.79 5.98
N PRO A 7 7.72 25.36 5.31
CA PRO A 7 8.40 24.07 5.53
C PRO A 7 8.78 23.79 7.00
N GLN A 8 9.13 24.83 7.76
CA GLN A 8 9.51 24.73 9.17
C GLN A 8 8.43 24.10 10.07
N LYS A 9 7.15 24.17 9.68
CA LYS A 9 6.04 23.59 10.46
C LYS A 9 5.74 22.13 10.12
N PHE A 10 6.54 21.51 9.22
CA PHE A 10 6.24 20.20 8.66
C PHE A 10 6.00 19.14 9.74
N LYS A 11 6.86 19.08 10.77
CA LYS A 11 6.74 18.09 11.86
C LYS A 11 5.40 18.15 12.58
N CYS A 12 4.96 19.35 12.92
CA CYS A 12 3.71 19.56 13.64
C CYS A 12 2.51 19.20 12.76
N ILE A 13 2.51 19.66 11.51
CA ILE A 13 1.44 19.34 10.56
C ILE A 13 1.41 17.84 10.26
N TYR A 14 2.57 17.20 10.09
CA TYR A 14 2.67 15.76 9.86
C TYR A 14 2.11 14.96 11.05
N LEU A 15 2.45 15.35 12.28
CA LEU A 15 1.94 14.72 13.49
C LEU A 15 0.41 14.90 13.61
N LEU A 16 -0.09 16.12 13.41
CA LEU A 16 -1.53 16.40 13.43
C LEU A 16 -2.28 15.63 12.34
N ALA A 17 -1.73 15.57 11.12
CA ALA A 17 -2.31 14.79 10.04
C ALA A 17 -2.34 13.29 10.37
N THR A 18 -1.27 12.77 10.99
CA THR A 18 -1.21 11.37 11.44
C THR A 18 -2.27 11.08 12.50
N LEU A 19 -2.41 11.95 13.51
CA LEU A 19 -3.45 11.83 14.54
C LEU A 19 -4.85 11.90 13.94
N TYR A 20 -5.08 12.81 12.99
CA TYR A 20 -6.34 12.91 12.27
C TYR A 20 -6.67 11.61 11.52
N VAL A 21 -5.71 11.03 10.79
CA VAL A 21 -5.90 9.74 10.12
C VAL A 21 -6.28 8.65 11.14
N PHE A 22 -5.65 8.62 12.30
CA PHE A 22 -6.01 7.66 13.36
C PHE A 22 -7.45 7.85 13.86
N THR A 23 -7.94 9.09 13.97
CA THR A 23 -9.36 9.31 14.34
C THR A 23 -10.35 8.79 13.31
N LEU A 24 -9.95 8.67 12.03
CA LEU A 24 -10.79 8.11 10.99
C LEU A 24 -10.71 6.58 10.93
N THR A 25 -9.50 6.01 11.10
CA THR A 25 -9.25 4.59 10.90
C THR A 25 -9.50 3.74 12.13
N ILE A 26 -9.11 4.20 13.32
CA ILE A 26 -9.22 3.40 14.56
C ILE A 26 -10.68 3.12 14.92
N PRO A 27 -11.60 4.11 14.97
CA PRO A 27 -12.98 3.84 15.35
C PRO A 27 -13.69 2.91 14.37
N SER A 28 -13.49 3.11 13.07
CA SER A 28 -14.11 2.29 12.02
C SER A 28 -13.58 0.85 12.04
N ALA A 29 -12.26 0.67 12.12
CA ALA A 29 -11.66 -0.66 12.24
C ALA A 29 -12.11 -1.38 13.52
N SER A 30 -12.15 -0.66 14.65
CA SER A 30 -12.56 -1.22 15.95
C SER A 30 -14.03 -1.66 15.94
N ALA A 31 -14.92 -0.85 15.36
CA ALA A 31 -16.34 -1.18 15.26
C ALA A 31 -16.59 -2.41 14.37
N VAL A 32 -15.91 -2.50 13.22
CA VAL A 32 -16.03 -3.64 12.31
C VAL A 32 -15.42 -4.90 12.92
N TYR A 33 -14.27 -4.78 13.59
CA TYR A 33 -13.64 -5.90 14.31
C TYR A 33 -14.51 -6.40 15.47
N TRP A 34 -15.12 -5.49 16.23
CA TRP A 34 -16.06 -5.83 17.31
C TRP A 34 -17.28 -6.59 16.79
N ALA A 35 -17.78 -6.23 15.61
CA ALA A 35 -18.98 -6.84 15.04
C ALA A 35 -18.72 -8.22 14.39
N PHE A 36 -17.58 -8.41 13.72
CA PHE A 36 -17.34 -9.58 12.87
C PHE A 36 -16.14 -10.44 13.28
N GLY A 37 -15.27 -9.94 14.16
CA GLY A 37 -14.11 -10.66 14.69
C GLY A 37 -13.28 -11.37 13.61
N ASP A 38 -13.04 -12.66 13.85
CA ASP A 38 -12.19 -13.51 13.01
C ASP A 38 -12.70 -13.71 11.58
N GLN A 39 -13.97 -13.39 11.28
CA GLN A 39 -14.48 -13.47 9.90
C GLN A 39 -13.73 -12.55 8.93
N LEU A 40 -13.17 -11.45 9.44
CA LEU A 40 -12.35 -10.49 8.68
C LEU A 40 -11.00 -11.08 8.24
N LEU A 41 -10.49 -12.12 8.91
CA LEU A 41 -9.25 -12.80 8.50
C LEU A 41 -9.41 -13.45 7.13
N ASN A 42 -10.60 -13.98 6.85
CA ASN A 42 -10.93 -14.66 5.60
C ASN A 42 -11.66 -13.74 4.58
N HIS A 43 -12.09 -12.55 5.01
CA HIS A 43 -12.75 -11.55 4.17
C HIS A 43 -11.98 -10.23 4.21
N SER A 44 -10.99 -10.08 3.32
CA SER A 44 -10.14 -8.88 3.25
C SER A 44 -10.93 -7.59 2.95
N ASN A 45 -12.13 -7.70 2.37
CA ASN A 45 -13.03 -6.57 2.17
C ASN A 45 -14.20 -6.62 3.18
N ALA A 46 -14.19 -5.70 4.14
CA ALA A 46 -15.22 -5.63 5.19
C ALA A 46 -16.65 -5.42 4.65
N PHE A 47 -16.82 -4.76 3.50
CA PHE A 47 -18.16 -4.54 2.92
C PHE A 47 -18.88 -5.84 2.55
N SER A 48 -18.12 -6.93 2.36
CA SER A 48 -18.69 -8.26 2.07
C SER A 48 -19.44 -8.87 3.26
N LEU A 49 -19.09 -8.48 4.49
CA LEU A 49 -19.73 -8.97 5.72
C LEU A 49 -20.93 -8.12 6.14
N LEU A 50 -21.00 -6.86 5.68
CA LEU A 50 -22.08 -5.96 6.05
C LEU A 50 -23.43 -6.39 5.44
N PRO A 51 -24.53 -6.32 6.21
CA PRO A 51 -25.85 -6.70 5.72
C PRO A 51 -26.27 -5.81 4.54
N LYS A 52 -26.96 -6.42 3.57
CA LYS A 52 -27.52 -5.73 2.40
C LYS A 52 -28.53 -4.67 2.85
N THR A 53 -28.11 -3.40 2.83
CA THR A 53 -28.90 -2.23 3.22
C THR A 53 -28.58 -1.08 2.29
N GLY A 54 -29.49 -0.09 2.18
CA GLY A 54 -29.25 1.10 1.36
C GLY A 54 -27.99 1.88 1.76
N PHE A 55 -27.64 1.89 3.05
CA PHE A 55 -26.40 2.51 3.54
C PHE A 55 -25.15 1.78 3.07
N ARG A 56 -25.16 0.45 3.09
CA ARG A 56 -24.06 -0.34 2.56
C ARG A 56 -23.89 -0.09 1.06
N ASP A 57 -24.98 -0.10 0.31
CA ASP A 57 -24.93 0.09 -1.14
C ASP A 57 -24.45 1.50 -1.49
N ALA A 58 -24.89 2.54 -0.77
CA ALA A 58 -24.37 3.90 -0.90
C ALA A 58 -22.85 3.98 -0.61
N ALA A 59 -22.37 3.31 0.44
CA ALA A 59 -20.95 3.28 0.79
C ALA A 59 -20.11 2.56 -0.29
N VAL A 60 -20.61 1.47 -0.87
CA VAL A 60 -19.95 0.76 -1.97
C VAL A 60 -19.90 1.65 -3.22
N ILE A 61 -20.98 2.36 -3.56
CA ILE A 61 -21.00 3.31 -4.69
C ILE A 61 -19.95 4.41 -4.48
N LEU A 62 -19.90 5.01 -3.28
CA LEU A 62 -18.92 6.05 -2.96
C LEU A 62 -17.48 5.52 -3.05
N MET A 63 -17.24 4.28 -2.59
CA MET A 63 -15.94 3.63 -2.71
C MET A 63 -15.55 3.39 -4.17
N LEU A 64 -16.49 2.98 -5.03
CA LEU A 64 -16.22 2.80 -6.47
C LEU A 64 -15.88 4.12 -7.16
N ILE A 65 -16.59 5.20 -6.84
CA ILE A 65 -16.27 6.55 -7.34
C ILE A 65 -14.87 6.97 -6.88
N HIS A 66 -14.56 6.78 -5.60
CA HIS A 66 -13.25 7.06 -5.05
C HIS A 66 -12.15 6.28 -5.79
N GLN A 67 -12.33 4.97 -5.98
CA GLN A 67 -11.36 4.11 -6.63
C GLN A 67 -11.12 4.49 -8.10
N PHE A 68 -12.16 4.91 -8.82
CA PHE A 68 -12.07 5.40 -10.19
C PHE A 68 -11.21 6.66 -10.29
N ILE A 69 -11.45 7.63 -9.40
CA ILE A 69 -10.68 8.88 -9.35
C ILE A 69 -9.22 8.59 -8.97
N THR A 70 -9.01 7.78 -7.93
CA THR A 70 -7.67 7.39 -7.46
C THR A 70 -6.88 6.66 -8.54
N PHE A 71 -7.50 5.77 -9.30
CA PHE A 71 -6.86 5.11 -10.44
C PHE A 71 -6.37 6.11 -11.50
N GLY A 72 -7.18 7.11 -11.84
CA GLY A 72 -6.79 8.17 -12.76
C GLY A 72 -5.58 8.96 -12.28
N PHE A 73 -5.57 9.36 -11.00
CA PHE A 73 -4.44 10.08 -10.40
C PHE A 73 -3.18 9.22 -10.32
N ALA A 74 -3.30 7.94 -9.94
CA ALA A 74 -2.16 7.03 -9.80
C ALA A 74 -1.52 6.66 -11.14
N CYS A 75 -2.32 6.50 -12.21
CA CYS A 75 -1.80 6.18 -13.54
C CYS A 75 -1.19 7.39 -14.25
N THR A 76 -1.56 8.62 -13.86
CA THR A 76 -1.05 9.86 -14.49
C THR A 76 0.49 9.94 -14.52
N PRO A 77 1.23 9.77 -13.40
CA PRO A 77 2.69 9.76 -13.45
C PRO A 77 3.26 8.60 -14.29
N LEU A 78 2.60 7.43 -14.32
CA LEU A 78 3.02 6.32 -15.19
C LEU A 78 2.88 6.68 -16.66
N TYR A 79 1.78 7.34 -17.05
CA TYR A 79 1.61 7.84 -18.41
C TYR A 79 2.66 8.88 -18.77
N PHE A 80 3.00 9.80 -17.86
CA PHE A 80 4.04 10.79 -18.16
C PHE A 80 5.42 10.17 -18.36
N VAL A 81 5.78 9.19 -17.52
CA VAL A 81 7.04 8.46 -17.68
C VAL A 81 7.03 7.68 -19.00
N TRP A 82 5.94 6.97 -19.30
CA TRP A 82 5.80 6.21 -20.54
C TRP A 82 5.81 7.09 -21.80
N GLU A 83 5.04 8.18 -21.81
CA GLU A 83 5.01 9.17 -22.89
C GLU A 83 6.41 9.76 -23.16
N LYS A 84 7.20 9.95 -22.10
CA LYS A 84 8.59 10.40 -22.20
C LYS A 84 9.51 9.32 -22.78
N VAL A 85 9.34 8.05 -22.37
CA VAL A 85 10.13 6.92 -22.89
C VAL A 85 9.90 6.72 -24.39
N ILE A 86 8.66 6.86 -24.86
CA ILE A 86 8.31 6.72 -26.29
C ILE A 86 8.51 8.01 -27.10
N GLY A 87 8.95 9.11 -26.46
CA GLY A 87 9.19 10.40 -27.14
C GLY A 87 7.93 11.14 -27.60
N MET A 88 6.74 10.75 -27.14
CA MET A 88 5.46 11.35 -27.54
C MET A 88 4.96 12.45 -26.60
N HIS A 89 5.81 12.92 -25.70
CA HIS A 89 5.44 13.90 -24.68
C HIS A 89 4.97 15.26 -25.26
N ASP A 90 5.52 15.66 -26.42
CA ASP A 90 5.25 16.96 -27.05
C ASP A 90 4.11 16.92 -28.10
N THR A 91 3.50 15.76 -28.34
CA THR A 91 2.45 15.63 -29.36
C THR A 91 1.15 16.33 -28.95
N ARG A 92 0.63 17.24 -29.78
CA ARG A 92 -0.64 17.96 -29.54
C ARG A 92 -1.90 17.10 -29.71
N SER A 93 -1.82 15.97 -30.42
CA SER A 93 -2.98 15.11 -30.67
C SER A 93 -3.38 14.30 -29.43
N ILE A 94 -4.58 14.55 -28.92
CA ILE A 94 -5.14 13.82 -27.77
C ILE A 94 -5.39 12.34 -28.12
N CYS A 95 -5.84 12.05 -29.35
CA CYS A 95 -6.11 10.67 -29.79
C CYS A 95 -4.83 9.82 -29.83
N LEU A 96 -3.73 10.38 -30.35
CA LEU A 96 -2.44 9.68 -30.40
C LEU A 96 -1.91 9.40 -28.98
N ARG A 97 -2.06 10.37 -28.06
CA ARG A 97 -1.70 10.18 -26.65
C ARG A 97 -2.57 9.14 -25.96
N ALA A 98 -3.86 9.09 -26.26
CA ALA A 98 -4.75 8.06 -25.72
C ALA A 98 -4.31 6.65 -26.16
N LEU A 99 -4.02 6.47 -27.45
CA LEU A 99 -3.51 5.22 -27.98
C LEU A 99 -2.17 4.83 -27.34
N ALA A 100 -1.25 5.77 -27.18
CA ALA A 100 0.03 5.51 -26.53
C ALA A 100 -0.04 5.15 -25.05
N ARG A 101 -1.15 5.45 -24.36
CA ARG A 101 -1.37 5.04 -22.96
C ARG A 101 -1.93 3.63 -22.84
N LEU A 102 -2.54 3.09 -23.90
CA LEU A 102 -3.11 1.73 -23.88
C LEU A 102 -2.10 0.65 -23.44
N PRO A 103 -0.83 0.64 -23.89
CA PRO A 103 0.15 -0.32 -23.41
C PRO A 103 0.43 -0.27 -21.90
N VAL A 104 0.13 0.85 -21.23
CA VAL A 104 0.26 0.97 -19.76
C VAL A 104 -1.01 0.48 -19.07
N VAL A 105 -2.19 0.85 -19.57
CA VAL A 105 -3.48 0.52 -18.93
C VAL A 105 -3.86 -0.94 -19.12
N ILE A 106 -3.66 -1.49 -20.32
CA ILE A 106 -4.10 -2.84 -20.66
C ILE A 106 -3.48 -3.89 -19.72
N PRO A 107 -2.16 -3.88 -19.43
CA PRO A 107 -1.60 -4.81 -18.46
C PRO A 107 -2.15 -4.63 -17.05
N ILE A 108 -2.34 -3.39 -16.59
CA ILE A 108 -2.88 -3.12 -15.25
C ILE A 108 -4.31 -3.65 -15.14
N TRP A 109 -5.15 -3.38 -16.15
CA TRP A 109 -6.52 -3.86 -16.22
C TRP A 109 -6.59 -5.39 -16.32
N PHE A 110 -5.74 -5.99 -17.15
CA PHE A 110 -5.65 -7.43 -17.31
C PHE A 110 -5.22 -8.14 -16.02
N LEU A 111 -4.20 -7.62 -15.34
CA LEU A 111 -3.75 -8.14 -14.04
C LEU A 111 -4.84 -8.00 -12.97
N ALA A 112 -5.62 -6.92 -12.99
CA ALA A 112 -6.74 -6.73 -12.07
C ALA A 112 -7.86 -7.75 -12.28
N ILE A 113 -8.10 -8.21 -13.51
CA ILE A 113 -9.09 -9.26 -13.83
C ILE A 113 -8.59 -10.64 -13.37
N ILE A 114 -7.32 -10.93 -13.60
CA ILE A 114 -6.70 -12.24 -13.29
C ILE A 114 -6.56 -12.43 -11.79
N PHE A 115 -6.14 -11.40 -11.04
CA PHE A 115 -5.85 -11.49 -9.62
C PHE A 115 -6.71 -10.53 -8.80
N PRO A 116 -7.99 -10.84 -8.52
CA PRO A 116 -8.85 -9.99 -7.72
C PRO A 116 -8.53 -10.07 -6.20
N PHE A 117 -7.35 -10.52 -5.80
CA PHE A 117 -7.02 -10.85 -4.40
C PHE A 117 -6.48 -9.64 -3.62
N PHE A 118 -7.38 -8.74 -3.21
CA PHE A 118 -7.02 -7.51 -2.49
C PHE A 118 -6.11 -7.73 -1.27
N GLY A 119 -6.40 -8.75 -0.44
CA GLY A 119 -5.62 -9.04 0.77
C GLY A 119 -4.17 -9.42 0.47
N PRO A 120 -3.90 -10.51 -0.26
CA PRO A 120 -2.56 -10.93 -0.64
C PRO A 120 -1.79 -9.88 -1.43
N ILE A 121 -2.43 -9.17 -2.37
CA ILE A 121 -1.78 -8.10 -3.13
C ILE A 121 -1.33 -6.99 -2.18
N ASN A 122 -2.21 -6.50 -1.32
CA ASN A 122 -1.87 -5.43 -0.37
C ASN A 122 -0.75 -5.87 0.60
N SER A 123 -0.80 -7.12 1.06
CA SER A 123 0.22 -7.66 1.96
C SER A 123 1.57 -7.87 1.27
N ALA A 124 1.58 -8.35 0.02
CA ALA A 124 2.80 -8.50 -0.78
C ALA A 124 3.44 -7.15 -1.13
N VAL A 125 2.63 -6.18 -1.59
CA VAL A 125 3.10 -4.82 -1.86
C VAL A 125 3.62 -4.16 -0.57
N GLY A 126 2.94 -4.36 0.56
CA GLY A 126 3.39 -3.90 1.87
C GLY A 126 4.77 -4.45 2.25
N ALA A 127 4.93 -5.77 2.21
CA ALA A 127 6.17 -6.43 2.61
C ALA A 127 7.35 -6.15 1.65
N LEU A 128 7.09 -6.03 0.34
CA LEU A 128 8.15 -5.94 -0.67
C LEU A 128 8.50 -4.49 -1.05
N LEU A 129 7.52 -3.58 -1.14
CA LEU A 129 7.76 -2.21 -1.59
C LEU A 129 7.70 -1.21 -0.44
N VAL A 130 6.69 -1.31 0.43
CA VAL A 130 6.51 -0.34 1.53
C VAL A 130 7.62 -0.49 2.57
N SER A 131 8.04 -1.72 2.90
CA SER A 131 9.18 -1.97 3.79
C SER A 131 10.45 -1.23 3.35
N PHE A 132 10.74 -1.18 2.04
CA PHE A 132 11.90 -0.46 1.54
C PHE A 132 11.70 1.05 1.52
N THR A 133 10.58 1.51 0.97
CA THR A 133 10.36 2.94 0.71
C THR A 133 10.08 3.75 1.98
N VAL A 134 9.42 3.14 2.98
CA VAL A 134 9.01 3.84 4.22
C VAL A 134 10.02 3.65 5.35
N TYR A 135 10.68 2.49 5.43
CA TYR A 135 11.55 2.17 6.57
C TYR A 135 13.02 2.05 6.17
N ILE A 136 13.37 1.08 5.31
CA ILE A 136 14.78 0.73 5.08
C ILE A 136 15.55 1.87 4.40
N ILE A 137 15.06 2.37 3.25
CA ILE A 137 15.75 3.40 2.48
C ILE A 137 15.86 4.71 3.28
N PRO A 138 14.78 5.26 3.88
CA PRO A 138 14.90 6.49 4.67
C PRO A 138 15.85 6.35 5.88
N ALA A 139 15.80 5.23 6.60
CA ALA A 139 16.67 5.00 7.75
C ALA A 139 18.15 4.85 7.34
N LEU A 140 18.43 4.12 6.26
CA LEU A 140 19.77 4.03 5.67
C LEU A 140 20.26 5.39 5.18
N ALA A 141 19.42 6.15 4.47
CA ALA A 141 19.76 7.48 4.00
C ALA A 141 20.09 8.42 5.15
N HIS A 142 19.33 8.38 6.26
CA HIS A 142 19.62 9.15 7.46
C HIS A 142 20.97 8.77 8.07
N MET A 143 21.26 7.47 8.22
CA MET A 143 22.53 6.99 8.75
C MET A 143 23.73 7.37 7.88
N LEU A 144 23.58 7.31 6.55
CA LEU A 144 24.63 7.70 5.60
C LEU A 144 24.86 9.21 5.60
N THR A 145 23.78 10.00 5.64
CA THR A 145 23.85 11.47 5.62
C THR A 145 24.54 12.02 6.86
N TYR A 146 24.24 11.48 8.04
CA TYR A 146 24.81 11.92 9.32
C TYR A 146 25.98 11.05 9.81
N ARG A 147 26.72 10.42 8.89
CA ARG A 147 27.87 9.58 9.24
C ARG A 147 29.05 10.39 9.80
N THR A 148 29.31 11.57 9.25
CA THR A 148 30.46 12.40 9.63
C THR A 148 30.13 13.40 10.73
N ALA A 149 31.13 13.78 11.52
CA ALA A 149 30.97 14.77 12.59
C ALA A 149 30.55 16.15 12.05
N SER A 150 31.09 16.55 10.88
CA SER A 150 30.73 17.80 10.21
C SER A 150 29.27 17.83 9.77
N ALA A 151 28.73 16.72 9.27
CA ALA A 151 27.32 16.63 8.89
C ALA A 151 26.37 16.69 10.10
N ARG A 152 26.77 16.13 11.25
CA ARG A 152 26.01 16.20 12.50
C ARG A 152 25.99 17.60 13.11
N GLN A 153 27.10 18.33 13.01
CA GLN A 153 27.20 19.71 13.50
C GLN A 153 26.38 20.68 12.64
N ASN A 154 26.38 20.48 11.32
CA ASN A 154 25.64 21.29 10.36
C ASN A 154 24.21 20.77 10.12
N ALA A 155 23.72 19.81 10.91
CA ALA A 155 22.39 19.27 10.76
C ALA A 155 21.34 20.36 11.02
N ALA A 156 20.49 20.61 10.01
CA ALA A 156 19.35 21.53 10.14
C ALA A 156 18.41 21.13 11.29
N GLU A 157 18.37 19.83 11.60
CA GLU A 157 17.59 19.28 12.71
C GLU A 157 18.49 18.43 13.61
N LYS A 158 18.56 18.83 14.88
CA LYS A 158 19.24 18.06 15.92
C LYS A 158 18.35 16.93 16.42
N PRO A 159 18.93 15.87 17.00
CA PRO A 159 18.17 14.78 17.62
C PRO A 159 17.17 15.34 18.64
N PRO A 160 16.02 14.67 18.81
CA PRO A 160 14.95 15.18 19.64
C PRO A 160 15.38 15.27 21.10
N PHE A 161 14.72 16.17 21.86
CA PHE A 161 15.05 16.44 23.26
C PHE A 161 15.08 15.18 24.14
N PHE A 162 14.22 14.20 23.87
CA PHE A 162 14.14 12.96 24.63
C PHE A 162 15.25 11.94 24.31
N LEU A 163 15.95 12.08 23.17
CA LEU A 163 17.08 11.23 22.78
C LEU A 163 18.16 12.07 22.10
N PRO A 164 18.93 12.89 22.84
CA PRO A 164 19.87 13.86 22.28
C PRO A 164 21.14 13.22 21.68
N SER A 165 21.25 11.89 21.68
CA SER A 165 22.44 11.16 21.21
C SER A 165 22.32 10.73 19.74
N TRP A 166 23.26 11.19 18.91
CA TRP A 166 23.41 10.74 17.52
C TRP A 166 23.74 9.26 17.41
N THR A 167 24.50 8.71 18.37
CA THR A 167 24.80 7.27 18.43
C THR A 167 23.55 6.46 18.73
N ALA A 168 22.68 6.95 19.63
CA ALA A 168 21.39 6.31 19.89
C ALA A 168 20.47 6.37 18.67
N MET A 169 20.40 7.51 17.96
CA MET A 169 19.66 7.62 16.70
C MET A 169 20.17 6.66 15.62
N TYR A 170 21.49 6.51 15.51
CA TYR A 170 22.09 5.55 14.58
C TYR A 170 21.71 4.11 14.96
N ALA A 171 21.81 3.74 16.23
CA ALA A 171 21.44 2.41 16.72
C ALA A 171 19.96 2.10 16.48
N ILE A 172 19.06 3.05 16.74
CA ILE A 172 17.61 2.88 16.47
C ILE A 172 17.37 2.66 14.98
N ASN A 173 17.95 3.48 14.11
CA ASN A 173 17.80 3.30 12.67
C ASN A 173 18.35 1.95 12.19
N ALA A 174 19.50 1.51 12.72
CA ALA A 174 20.06 0.21 12.41
C ALA A 174 19.14 -0.93 12.86
N VAL A 175 18.57 -0.84 14.07
CA VAL A 175 17.58 -1.81 14.57
C VAL A 175 16.34 -1.84 13.68
N VAL A 176 15.80 -0.68 13.30
CA VAL A 176 14.64 -0.59 12.40
C VAL A 176 14.93 -1.24 11.06
N VAL A 177 16.08 -0.95 10.45
CA VAL A 177 16.48 -1.55 9.17
C VAL A 177 16.58 -3.08 9.30
N MET A 178 17.30 -3.58 10.31
CA MET A 178 17.47 -5.01 10.51
C MET A 178 16.14 -5.72 10.81
N TRP A 179 15.33 -5.15 11.70
CA TRP A 179 14.03 -5.69 12.07
C TRP A 179 13.08 -5.74 10.87
N VAL A 180 12.95 -4.64 10.12
CA VAL A 180 12.05 -4.59 8.96
C VAL A 180 12.56 -5.48 7.83
N LEU A 181 13.88 -5.62 7.63
CA LEU A 181 14.44 -6.56 6.68
C LEU A 181 14.12 -8.02 7.03
N VAL A 182 14.28 -8.40 8.29
CA VAL A 182 14.06 -9.80 8.72
C VAL A 182 12.57 -10.12 8.85
N VAL A 183 11.81 -9.30 9.58
CA VAL A 183 10.41 -9.57 9.91
C VAL A 183 9.47 -9.10 8.81
N GLY A 184 9.67 -7.88 8.30
CA GLY A 184 8.81 -7.31 7.27
C GLY A 184 9.05 -7.95 5.91
N PHE A 185 10.27 -7.79 5.38
CA PHE A 185 10.62 -8.29 4.05
C PHE A 185 10.86 -9.81 4.04
N GLY A 186 11.62 -10.34 5.00
CA GLY A 186 11.93 -11.76 5.08
C GLY A 186 10.70 -12.62 5.37
N PHE A 187 10.28 -12.69 6.63
CA PHE A 187 9.15 -13.52 7.05
C PHE A 187 7.82 -13.05 6.45
N GLY A 188 7.54 -11.74 6.49
CA GLY A 188 6.33 -11.18 5.91
C GLY A 188 6.26 -11.35 4.40
N GLY A 189 7.36 -11.09 3.68
CA GLY A 189 7.42 -11.31 2.24
C GLY A 189 7.25 -12.78 1.86
N TRP A 190 7.87 -13.70 2.60
CA TRP A 190 7.68 -15.14 2.43
C TRP A 190 6.22 -15.57 2.65
N ALA A 191 5.61 -15.18 3.77
CA ALA A 191 4.22 -15.51 4.07
C ALA A 191 3.24 -14.92 3.05
N SER A 192 3.47 -13.68 2.61
CA SER A 192 2.64 -13.03 1.59
C SER A 192 2.79 -13.70 0.23
N MET A 193 4.01 -14.04 -0.19
CA MET A 193 4.26 -14.66 -1.49
C MET A 193 3.72 -16.10 -1.53
N THR A 194 3.92 -16.88 -0.47
CA THR A 194 3.38 -18.24 -0.37
C THR A 194 1.84 -18.24 -0.38
N ASN A 195 1.20 -17.31 0.33
CA ASN A 195 -0.25 -17.13 0.27
C ASN A 195 -0.71 -16.70 -1.13
N PHE A 196 0.03 -15.81 -1.80
CA PHE A 196 -0.28 -15.37 -3.15
C PHE A 196 -0.22 -16.54 -4.14
N VAL A 197 0.89 -17.29 -4.15
CA VAL A 197 1.07 -18.48 -5.02
C VAL A 197 0.00 -19.52 -4.75
N ARG A 198 -0.29 -19.84 -3.47
CA ARG A 198 -1.33 -20.81 -3.11
C ARG A 198 -2.70 -20.40 -3.64
N GLN A 199 -3.03 -19.11 -3.65
CA GLN A 199 -4.30 -18.62 -4.21
C GLN A 199 -4.34 -18.76 -5.74
N ILE A 200 -3.22 -18.54 -6.42
CA ILE A 200 -3.11 -18.82 -7.87
C ILE A 200 -3.33 -20.31 -8.15
N ASP A 201 -2.67 -21.19 -7.40
CA ASP A 201 -2.81 -22.64 -7.58
C ASP A 201 -4.23 -23.15 -7.29
N THR A 202 -4.93 -22.51 -6.33
CA THR A 202 -6.28 -22.92 -5.92
C THR A 202 -7.37 -22.42 -6.89
N PHE A 203 -7.25 -21.19 -7.39
CA PHE A 203 -8.31 -20.55 -8.20
C PHE A 203 -7.99 -20.50 -9.71
N GLY A 204 -6.75 -20.82 -10.11
CA GLY A 204 -6.26 -20.66 -11.47
C GLY A 204 -6.01 -19.19 -11.85
N LEU A 205 -5.56 -18.94 -13.08
CA LEU A 205 -5.35 -17.59 -13.62
C LEU A 205 -6.66 -16.80 -13.82
N PHE A 206 -7.80 -17.47 -13.82
CA PHE A 206 -9.11 -16.82 -13.84
C PHE A 206 -9.95 -17.41 -12.71
N ALA A 207 -10.05 -16.68 -11.59
CA ALA A 207 -10.94 -17.07 -10.52
C ALA A 207 -12.39 -17.09 -11.07
N LYS A 208 -13.04 -18.27 -11.04
CA LYS A 208 -14.43 -18.41 -11.47
C LYS A 208 -15.41 -17.52 -10.69
N CYS A 209 -15.03 -17.06 -9.50
CA CYS A 209 -15.81 -16.16 -8.66
C CYS A 209 -14.94 -15.44 -7.60
N TYR A 210 -15.17 -14.15 -7.41
CA TYR A 210 -14.58 -13.35 -6.33
C TYR A 210 -15.36 -13.52 -5.02
N GLN A 211 -14.68 -13.92 -3.93
CA GLN A 211 -15.28 -14.22 -2.61
C GLN A 211 -16.34 -15.35 -2.57
N CYS A 212 -16.31 -16.32 -3.47
CA CYS A 212 -17.16 -17.51 -3.34
C CYS A 212 -16.67 -18.44 -2.21
N LYS A 213 -17.61 -19.15 -1.57
CA LYS A 213 -17.28 -20.25 -0.65
C LYS A 213 -16.39 -21.28 -1.37
N PRO A 214 -15.34 -21.80 -0.73
CA PRO A 214 -14.60 -22.93 -1.28
C PRO A 214 -15.58 -24.10 -1.52
N PRO A 215 -15.37 -24.90 -2.60
CA PRO A 215 -16.21 -26.06 -2.83
C PRO A 215 -16.17 -26.96 -1.59
N THR A 216 -17.35 -27.32 -1.09
CA THR A 216 -17.47 -28.30 -0.02
C THR A 216 -16.73 -29.56 -0.45
N PRO A 217 -15.83 -30.13 0.37
CA PRO A 217 -15.26 -31.44 0.07
C PRO A 217 -16.43 -32.37 -0.22
N ALA A 218 -16.42 -33.01 -1.39
CA ALA A 218 -17.47 -33.95 -1.77
C ALA A 218 -17.65 -34.91 -0.60
N ALA A 219 -18.82 -34.88 0.04
CA ALA A 219 -19.16 -35.84 1.06
C ALA A 219 -18.93 -37.20 0.42
N ALA A 220 -17.95 -37.95 0.94
CA ALA A 220 -17.71 -39.31 0.53
C ALA A 220 -19.07 -40.03 0.62
N GLN A 221 -19.56 -40.47 -0.53
CA GLN A 221 -20.72 -41.34 -0.62
C GLN A 221 -20.38 -42.59 0.18
N HIS A 222 -20.83 -42.64 1.43
CA HIS A 222 -20.95 -43.89 2.15
C HIS A 222 -22.29 -44.50 1.75
N HIS A 223 -22.16 -45.69 1.18
CA HIS A 223 -23.17 -46.61 0.66
C HIS A 223 -24.43 -46.74 1.51
#